data_AF-A0A7C3JPW5-F1
#
_entry.id   AF-A0A7C3JPW5-F1
#
_cell.length_a   1.000
_cell.length_b   1.000
_cell.length_c   1.000
_cell.angle_alpha   90.00
_cell.angle_beta   90.00
_cell.angle_gamma   90.00
#
_symmetry.space_group_name_H-M   'P 1'
#
loop_
_entity.id
_entity.type
_entity.pdbx_description
1 polymer ?
#
loop_
_entity_poly.entity_id
_entity_poly.type
_entity_poly.pdbx_seq_one_letter_code
_entity_poly.pdbx_strand_id
1 'polypeptide(L)'
;MPAITRTTGWRTTDDHLSGARSERTLHALLELSPVLNPMIQLVPQLKILLACEPVDFRKGIDSLAALCKLQLKEDPFTGAMFVFRNRTGTALKLLVYDGQGFWLCLRRFSQGKLRWWPKAADTPLHSLEAQQLSVLLYNGLPDRADFAEAWRKVDSAAFHQAARASASAASAGSPRA
;
A
#
# COMPACT_ATOMS: atom_id res chain seq x y z
N MET A 1 -12.31 -55.10 -68.88
CA MET A 1 -11.37 -54.09 -69.41
C MET A 1 -11.08 -53.06 -68.33
N PRO A 2 -9.82 -52.61 -68.18
CA PRO A 2 -9.18 -52.23 -66.92
C PRO A 2 -9.28 -50.71 -66.63
N ALA A 3 -9.41 -50.30 -65.37
CA ALA A 3 -8.35 -49.88 -64.43
C ALA A 3 -7.69 -48.54 -64.75
N ILE A 4 -7.40 -47.75 -63.70
CA ILE A 4 -6.26 -46.81 -63.50
C ILE A 4 -6.75 -45.46 -62.95
N THR A 5 -6.08 -44.69 -62.10
CA THR A 5 -5.06 -44.86 -61.04
C THR A 5 -4.96 -43.47 -60.40
N ARG A 6 -4.60 -43.46 -59.12
CA ARG A 6 -4.05 -42.35 -58.34
C ARG A 6 -3.09 -41.39 -59.07
N THR A 7 -3.07 -40.15 -58.55
CA THR A 7 -1.95 -39.18 -58.43
C THR A 7 -1.38 -38.63 -59.75
N THR A 8 -1.09 -37.34 -59.95
CA THR A 8 -0.26 -36.43 -59.14
C THR A 8 -0.22 -35.04 -59.82
N GLY A 9 -0.04 -33.97 -59.04
CA GLY A 9 0.53 -32.68 -59.50
C GLY A 9 -0.49 -31.65 -60.00
N TRP A 10 -0.35 -30.33 -59.81
CA TRP A 10 0.77 -29.48 -59.41
C TRP A 10 0.20 -28.11 -58.95
N ARG A 11 0.87 -27.45 -57.97
CA ARG A 11 1.05 -25.97 -57.79
C ARG A 11 -0.23 -25.09 -57.73
N THR A 12 -0.45 -24.15 -56.80
CA THR A 12 0.41 -23.03 -56.38
C THR A 12 -0.29 -22.27 -55.23
N THR A 13 0.50 -21.64 -54.36
CA THR A 13 0.25 -20.41 -53.56
C THR A 13 -0.92 -20.32 -52.57
N ASP A 14 -0.52 -20.08 -51.32
CA ASP A 14 -1.02 -19.07 -50.40
C ASP A 14 -2.54 -18.95 -50.23
N ASP A 15 -3.04 -19.52 -49.14
CA ASP A 15 -3.60 -18.70 -48.07
C ASP A 15 -4.00 -19.65 -46.93
N HIS A 16 -3.52 -19.35 -45.72
CA HIS A 16 -4.23 -19.51 -44.44
C HIS A 16 -3.24 -19.29 -43.28
N LEU A 17 -2.89 -18.02 -43.08
CA LEU A 17 -2.61 -17.52 -41.74
C LEU A 17 -3.92 -17.51 -40.94
N SER A 18 -4.19 -18.55 -40.15
CA SER A 18 -5.03 -18.41 -38.96
C SER A 18 -4.89 -19.61 -38.06
N GLY A 19 -4.13 -19.44 -37.00
CA GLY A 19 -3.95 -20.41 -35.94
C GLY A 19 -3.37 -19.72 -34.73
N ALA A 20 -4.09 -18.69 -34.28
CA ALA A 20 -3.81 -17.82 -33.15
C ALA A 20 -3.20 -18.58 -31.97
N ARG A 21 -1.87 -18.60 -31.95
CA ARG A 21 -1.06 -19.09 -30.86
C ARG A 21 -1.04 -18.01 -29.79
N SER A 22 -1.73 -18.28 -28.68
CA SER A 22 -1.31 -17.81 -27.36
C SER A 22 -1.35 -16.29 -27.11
N GLU A 23 -2.50 -15.65 -27.27
CA GLU A 23 -2.77 -14.33 -26.66
C GLU A 23 -4.04 -14.28 -25.79
N ARG A 24 -4.87 -15.33 -25.81
CA ARG A 24 -6.13 -15.37 -25.05
C ARG A 24 -5.95 -15.67 -23.55
N THR A 25 -4.77 -16.12 -23.12
CA THR A 25 -4.52 -16.48 -21.72
C THR A 25 -4.21 -15.25 -20.85
N LEU A 26 -3.74 -14.15 -21.43
CA LEU A 26 -3.43 -12.93 -20.66
C LEU A 26 -4.65 -12.04 -20.43
N HIS A 27 -5.67 -12.10 -21.30
CA HIS A 27 -6.90 -11.34 -21.10
C HIS A 27 -7.79 -11.92 -20.00
N ALA A 28 -7.81 -13.25 -19.80
CA ALA A 28 -8.64 -13.88 -18.77
C ALA A 28 -8.13 -13.66 -17.33
N LEU A 29 -6.84 -13.33 -17.14
CA LEU A 29 -6.27 -13.02 -15.83
C LEU A 29 -6.49 -11.57 -15.38
N LEU A 30 -6.89 -10.68 -16.29
CA LEU A 30 -7.20 -9.28 -15.98
C LEU A 30 -8.69 -9.05 -15.65
N GLU A 31 -9.57 -9.99 -16.01
CA GLU A 31 -11.03 -9.85 -15.78
C GLU A 31 -11.52 -10.36 -14.42
N LEU A 32 -10.63 -10.88 -13.57
CA LEU A 32 -10.95 -11.32 -12.20
C LEU A 32 -10.25 -10.46 -11.13
N SER A 33 -10.01 -9.18 -11.40
CA SER A 33 -9.65 -8.22 -10.34
C SER A 33 -10.92 -7.51 -9.86
N PRO A 34 -11.66 -8.03 -8.85
CA PRO A 34 -12.66 -7.21 -8.19
C PRO A 34 -11.90 -6.09 -7.46
N VAL A 35 -11.93 -4.91 -8.06
CA VAL A 35 -12.07 -3.60 -7.43
C VAL A 35 -11.31 -3.45 -6.10
N LEU A 36 -10.27 -2.60 -6.14
CA LEU A 36 -9.37 -2.18 -5.06
C LEU A 36 -8.03 -2.94 -5.03
N ASN A 37 -7.14 -2.66 -5.99
CA ASN A 37 -5.76 -2.44 -5.55
C ASN A 37 -5.81 -1.15 -4.73
N PRO A 38 -5.68 -1.19 -3.39
CA PRO A 38 -5.51 0.05 -2.67
C PRO A 38 -4.21 0.67 -3.21
N MET A 39 -4.29 1.92 -3.68
CA MET A 39 -3.14 2.68 -4.15
C MET A 39 -2.00 2.73 -3.11
N ILE A 40 -2.33 2.43 -1.84
CA ILE A 40 -1.39 2.13 -0.76
C ILE A 40 -1.71 0.72 -0.24
N GLN A 41 -0.83 -0.24 -0.50
CA GLN A 41 -0.94 -1.56 0.10
C GLN A 41 -0.61 -1.48 1.60
N LEU A 42 -1.57 -1.85 2.44
CA LEU A 42 -1.35 -1.98 3.88
C LEU A 42 -0.76 -3.35 4.17
N VAL A 43 0.57 -3.40 4.37
CA VAL A 43 1.27 -4.63 4.71
C VAL A 43 1.35 -4.82 6.23
N PRO A 44 1.28 -6.06 6.76
CA PRO A 44 1.31 -6.31 8.20
C PRO A 44 2.54 -5.75 8.92
N GLN A 45 3.69 -5.69 8.25
CA GLN A 45 4.95 -5.16 8.79
C GLN A 45 5.04 -3.62 8.83
N LEU A 46 4.04 -2.91 8.27
CA LEU A 46 4.06 -1.45 8.25
C LEU A 46 3.86 -0.90 9.68
N LYS A 47 4.77 -0.04 10.14
CA LYS A 47 4.62 0.64 11.43
C LYS A 47 3.61 1.77 11.22
N ILE A 48 2.43 1.66 11.82
CA ILE A 48 1.35 2.65 11.69
C ILE A 48 1.18 3.38 13.01
N LEU A 49 1.24 4.71 12.96
CA LEU A 49 1.22 5.59 14.13
C LEU A 49 0.17 6.68 13.96
N LEU A 50 -0.83 6.69 14.82
CA LEU A 50 -1.86 7.71 14.86
C LEU A 50 -1.43 8.84 15.81
N ALA A 51 -1.49 10.08 15.34
CA ALA A 51 -1.40 11.22 16.24
C ALA A 51 -2.69 11.34 17.06
N CYS A 52 -2.58 11.26 18.39
CA CYS A 52 -3.74 11.33 19.28
C CYS A 52 -4.46 12.69 19.14
N GLU A 53 -3.69 13.78 19.05
CA GLU A 53 -4.21 15.13 18.89
C GLU A 53 -4.53 15.46 17.43
N PRO A 54 -5.62 16.22 17.17
CA PRO A 54 -5.99 16.64 15.83
C PRO A 54 -4.99 17.65 15.26
N VAL A 55 -4.80 17.60 13.94
CA VAL A 55 -3.86 18.48 13.23
C VAL A 55 -4.61 19.45 12.32
N ASP A 56 -4.04 20.66 12.16
CA ASP A 56 -4.46 21.60 11.13
C ASP A 56 -4.14 21.03 9.73
N PHE A 57 -5.18 20.69 8.97
CA PHE A 57 -5.04 20.09 7.65
C PHE A 57 -4.62 21.07 6.54
N ARG A 58 -4.37 22.35 6.86
CA ARG A 58 -3.63 23.26 5.99
C ARG A 58 -2.14 22.92 5.91
N LYS A 59 -1.60 22.18 6.89
CA LYS A 59 -0.21 21.72 6.88
C LYS A 59 0.05 20.75 5.72
N GLY A 60 1.03 21.07 4.88
CA GLY A 60 1.57 20.20 3.83
C GLY A 60 2.58 19.18 4.38
N ILE A 61 3.28 18.50 3.47
CA ILE A 61 4.25 17.45 3.79
C ILE A 61 5.30 17.94 4.80
N ASP A 62 6.01 19.03 4.51
CA ASP A 62 7.12 19.49 5.34
C ASP A 62 6.68 19.85 6.76
N SER A 63 5.53 20.53 6.88
CA SER A 63 4.95 20.90 8.17
C SER A 63 4.48 19.69 8.97
N LEU A 64 4.04 18.62 8.31
CA LEU A 64 3.66 17.37 8.97
C LEU A 64 4.89 16.55 9.37
N ALA A 65 5.92 16.46 8.51
CA ALA A 65 7.19 15.83 8.84
C ALA A 65 7.88 16.52 10.02
N ALA A 66 7.87 17.86 10.04
CA ALA A 66 8.34 18.65 11.17
C ALA A 66 7.53 18.37 12.45
N LEU A 67 6.20 18.22 12.34
CA LEU A 67 5.35 17.84 13.48
C LEU A 67 5.73 16.46 14.03
N CYS A 68 5.97 15.46 13.16
CA CYS A 68 6.44 14.13 13.60
C CYS A 68 7.72 14.24 14.42
N LYS A 69 8.73 14.93 13.89
CA LYS A 69 10.04 15.05 14.53
C LYS A 69 10.00 15.87 15.82
N LEU A 70 9.36 17.03 15.80
CA LEU A 70 9.45 18.02 16.87
C LEU A 70 8.46 17.75 18.00
N GLN A 71 7.23 17.35 17.67
CA GLN A 71 6.15 17.20 18.64
C GLN A 71 5.92 15.74 19.00
N LEU A 72 5.84 14.85 18.01
CA LEU A 72 5.58 13.42 18.23
C LEU A 72 6.85 12.63 18.58
N LYS A 73 8.03 13.26 18.50
CA LYS A 73 9.35 12.68 18.80
C LYS A 73 9.65 11.40 18.01
N GLU A 74 9.13 11.31 16.79
CA GLU A 74 9.35 10.20 15.87
C GLU A 74 9.98 10.69 14.57
N ASP A 75 10.88 9.89 14.00
CA ASP A 75 11.58 10.23 12.77
C ASP A 75 10.68 9.95 11.55
N PRO A 76 10.28 10.97 10.76
CA PRO A 76 9.40 10.80 9.61
C PRO A 76 10.04 10.04 8.45
N PHE A 77 11.35 9.83 8.44
CA PHE A 77 12.09 9.13 7.38
C PHE A 77 12.18 7.62 7.60
N THR A 78 11.58 7.09 8.67
CA THR A 78 11.69 5.67 9.04
C THR A 78 10.90 4.71 8.16
N GLY A 79 10.08 5.21 7.23
CA GLY A 79 9.13 4.39 6.47
C GLY A 79 7.86 4.04 7.27
N ALA A 80 7.71 4.57 8.49
CA ALA A 80 6.46 4.49 9.23
C ALA A 80 5.37 5.35 8.56
N MET A 81 4.13 4.91 8.69
CA MET A 81 2.96 5.65 8.25
C MET A 81 2.35 6.43 9.41
N PHE A 82 2.37 7.74 9.30
CA PHE A 82 1.75 8.65 10.26
C PHE A 82 0.33 8.98 9.82
N VAL A 83 -0.64 8.76 10.69
CA VAL A 83 -2.05 9.00 10.42
C VAL A 83 -2.53 10.14 11.31
N PHE A 84 -3.05 11.18 10.67
CA PHE A 84 -3.57 12.37 11.33
C PHE A 84 -5.06 12.48 11.08
N ARG A 85 -5.80 13.00 12.05
CA ARG A 85 -7.18 13.48 11.85
C ARG A 85 -7.23 15.00 11.86
N ASN A 86 -8.23 15.55 11.18
CA ASN A 86 -8.58 16.96 11.38
C ASN A 86 -9.39 17.14 12.67
N ARG A 87 -9.49 18.40 13.12
CA ARG A 87 -10.25 18.76 14.33
C ARG A 87 -11.71 18.29 14.27
N THR A 88 -12.36 18.46 13.12
CA THR A 88 -13.77 18.08 12.94
C THR A 88 -13.99 16.57 12.85
N GLY A 89 -12.93 15.77 12.66
CA GLY A 89 -13.01 14.32 12.49
C GLY A 89 -13.62 13.89 11.16
N THR A 90 -13.56 14.72 10.12
CA THR A 90 -14.17 14.46 8.80
C THR A 90 -13.14 14.08 7.73
N ALA A 91 -11.85 14.10 8.07
CA ALA A 91 -10.79 13.73 7.14
C ALA A 91 -9.57 13.15 7.87
N LEU A 92 -8.82 12.34 7.12
CA LEU A 92 -7.56 11.72 7.52
C LEU A 92 -6.45 12.11 6.54
N LYS A 93 -5.25 12.37 7.07
CA LYS A 93 -4.02 12.47 6.27
C LYS A 93 -3.07 11.34 6.66
N LEU A 94 -2.51 10.66 5.66
CA LEU A 94 -1.56 9.57 5.83
C LEU A 94 -0.24 10.01 5.19
N LEU A 95 0.80 10.18 5.99
CA LEU A 95 2.14 10.60 5.56
C LEU A 95 3.10 9.40 5.64
N VAL A 96 3.83 9.14 4.57
CA VAL A 96 4.82 8.05 4.46
C VAL A 96 6.04 8.54 3.70
N TYR A 97 7.25 8.13 4.12
CA TYR A 97 8.47 8.30 3.33
C TYR A 97 8.84 6.96 2.67
N ASP A 98 9.09 6.96 1.36
CA ASP A 98 9.39 5.72 0.60
C ASP A 98 10.90 5.49 0.38
N GLY A 99 11.76 6.31 0.97
CA GLY A 99 13.21 6.27 0.75
C GLY A 99 13.71 7.26 -0.30
N GLN A 100 12.83 7.82 -1.13
CA GLN A 100 13.15 8.85 -2.13
C GLN A 100 12.38 10.15 -1.88
N GLY A 101 11.13 10.03 -1.43
CA GLY A 101 10.26 11.16 -1.21
C GLY A 101 9.12 10.85 -0.25
N PHE A 102 8.34 11.89 0.05
CA PHE A 102 7.15 11.77 0.88
C PHE A 102 5.90 11.60 0.02
N TRP A 103 5.08 10.65 0.43
CA TRP A 103 3.71 10.49 -0.03
C TRP A 103 2.74 11.03 1.02
N LEU A 104 1.73 11.75 0.55
CA LEU A 104 0.63 12.23 1.38
C LEU A 104 -0.70 11.83 0.75
N CYS A 105 -1.42 10.93 1.42
CA CYS A 105 -2.78 10.56 1.04
C CYS A 105 -3.79 11.30 1.93
N LEU A 106 -4.82 11.87 1.34
CA LEU A 106 -5.94 12.53 2.04
C LEU A 106 -7.22 11.75 1.77
N ARG A 107 -7.86 11.27 2.83
CA ARG A 107 -9.22 10.73 2.78
C ARG A 107 -10.18 11.70 3.44
N ARG A 108 -11.15 12.21 2.69
CA ARG A 108 -12.27 12.99 3.23
C ARG A 108 -13.53 12.13 3.22
N PHE A 109 -14.22 12.05 4.34
CA PHE A 109 -15.53 11.38 4.39
C PHE A 109 -16.58 12.31 3.77
N SER A 110 -17.33 11.79 2.80
CA SER A 110 -18.42 12.55 2.15
C SER A 110 -19.54 12.89 3.13
N GLN A 111 -19.74 12.06 4.15
CA GLN A 111 -20.73 12.26 5.20
C GLN A 111 -20.20 11.76 6.55
N GLY A 112 -20.73 12.34 7.63
CA GLY A 112 -20.44 11.94 9.00
C GLY A 112 -19.05 12.35 9.50
N LYS A 113 -18.75 11.89 10.72
CA LYS A 113 -17.45 12.05 11.39
C LYS A 113 -16.89 10.68 11.73
N LEU A 114 -15.59 10.64 11.96
CA LEU A 114 -14.89 9.50 12.53
C LEU A 114 -15.56 9.09 13.84
N ARG A 115 -15.98 7.83 13.89
CA ARG A 115 -16.65 7.25 15.06
C ARG A 115 -15.69 6.93 16.19
N TRP A 116 -14.41 6.76 15.87
CA TRP A 116 -13.37 6.38 16.81
C TRP A 116 -12.09 7.17 16.57
N TRP A 117 -11.40 7.49 17.67
CA TRP A 117 -10.05 8.01 17.68
C TRP A 117 -9.41 7.72 19.06
N PRO A 118 -8.12 7.37 19.15
CA PRO A 118 -7.47 7.19 20.43
C PRO A 118 -7.50 8.49 21.23
N LYS A 119 -7.73 8.39 22.54
CA LYS A 119 -7.56 9.52 23.44
C LYS A 119 -6.07 9.76 23.65
N ALA A 120 -5.66 11.03 23.74
CA ALA A 120 -4.32 11.36 24.21
C ALA A 120 -4.21 10.88 25.68
N ALA A 121 -3.54 9.74 25.87
CA ALA A 121 -3.03 9.31 27.16
C ALA A 121 -1.60 9.88 27.32
N ASP A 122 -0.75 9.21 28.09
CA ASP A 122 0.64 9.63 28.31
C ASP A 122 1.50 9.66 27.03
N THR A 123 1.05 9.00 25.95
CA THR A 123 1.76 8.99 24.66
C THR A 123 1.02 9.82 23.58
N PRO A 124 1.74 10.68 22.84
CA PRO A 124 1.15 11.49 21.76
C PRO A 124 0.79 10.67 20.51
N LEU A 125 1.23 9.42 20.48
CA LEU A 125 1.03 8.46 19.40
C LEU A 125 0.33 7.20 19.90
N HIS A 126 -0.51 6.63 19.03
CA HIS A 126 -1.15 5.34 19.21
C HIS A 126 -0.81 4.43 18.04
N SER A 127 -0.26 3.24 18.32
CA SER A 127 0.08 2.28 17.26
C SER A 127 -1.16 1.50 16.82
N LEU A 128 -1.30 1.28 15.52
CA LEU A 128 -2.31 0.38 14.94
C LEU A 128 -1.65 -0.70 14.08
N GLU A 129 -2.33 -1.82 13.96
CA GLU A 129 -2.04 -2.83 12.95
C GLU A 129 -2.65 -2.43 11.59
N ALA A 130 -2.13 -3.01 10.50
CA ALA A 130 -2.62 -2.77 9.14
C ALA A 130 -4.13 -2.99 9.01
N GLN A 131 -4.65 -4.09 9.59
CA GLN A 131 -6.07 -4.42 9.58
C GLN A 131 -6.93 -3.43 10.38
N GLN A 132 -6.42 -2.93 11.50
CA GLN A 132 -7.09 -1.93 12.33
C GLN A 132 -7.20 -0.59 11.58
N LEU A 133 -6.15 -0.19 10.85
CA LEU A 133 -6.23 0.99 9.99
C LEU A 133 -7.28 0.80 8.88
N SER A 134 -7.35 -0.38 8.25
CA SER A 134 -8.41 -0.65 7.26
C SER A 134 -9.79 -0.41 7.84
N VAL A 135 -10.09 -0.95 9.03
CA VAL A 135 -11.37 -0.72 9.73
C VAL A 135 -11.59 0.78 9.97
N LEU A 136 -10.58 1.51 10.45
CA LEU A 136 -10.67 2.95 10.68
C LEU A 136 -10.97 3.73 9.39
N LEU A 137 -10.31 3.37 8.28
CA LEU A 137 -10.51 4.00 6.99
C LEU A 137 -11.97 3.85 6.52
N TYR A 138 -12.62 2.72 6.79
CA TYR A 138 -14.06 2.52 6.55
C TYR A 138 -14.97 3.08 7.66
N ASN A 139 -14.45 3.94 8.55
CA ASN A 139 -15.18 4.54 9.68
C ASN A 139 -15.71 3.53 10.72
N GLY A 140 -15.04 2.38 10.83
CA GLY A 140 -15.29 1.37 11.85
C GLY A 140 -14.66 1.72 13.20
N LEU A 141 -14.72 0.76 14.13
CA LEU A 141 -14.16 0.86 15.47
C LEU A 141 -13.00 -0.16 15.60
N PRO A 142 -11.74 0.25 15.44
CA PRO A 142 -10.60 -0.68 15.42
C PRO A 142 -10.42 -1.50 16.70
N ASP A 143 -10.85 -0.96 17.85
CA ASP A 143 -10.80 -1.59 19.17
C ASP A 143 -11.92 -2.61 19.42
N ARG A 144 -12.97 -2.60 18.59
CA ARG A 144 -14.10 -3.55 18.65
C ARG A 144 -14.17 -4.48 17.45
N ALA A 145 -13.22 -4.37 16.54
CA ALA A 145 -13.14 -5.29 15.43
C ALA A 145 -12.63 -6.64 15.95
N ASP A 146 -13.46 -7.67 15.78
CA ASP A 146 -13.16 -9.03 16.22
C ASP A 146 -12.20 -9.69 15.22
N PHE A 147 -10.91 -9.45 15.43
CA PHE A 147 -9.85 -10.09 14.66
C PHE A 147 -9.41 -11.38 15.35
N ALA A 148 -9.20 -12.43 14.57
CA ALA A 148 -8.53 -13.63 15.07
C ALA A 148 -7.13 -13.26 15.59
N GLU A 149 -6.73 -13.87 16.71
CA GLU A 149 -5.38 -13.66 17.25
C GLU A 149 -4.33 -14.12 16.23
N ALA A 150 -3.31 -13.29 16.03
CA ALA A 150 -2.22 -13.62 15.14
C ALA A 150 -1.44 -14.80 15.71
N TRP A 151 -1.49 -15.96 15.03
CA TRP A 151 -0.72 -17.16 15.39
C TRP A 151 0.78 -16.88 15.51
N ARG A 152 1.27 -15.87 14.77
CA ARG A 152 2.60 -15.28 14.91
C ARG A 152 2.55 -13.81 14.57
N LYS A 153 2.92 -12.95 15.52
CA LYS A 153 3.01 -11.50 15.28
C LYS A 153 4.19 -11.18 14.37
N VAL A 154 3.94 -10.31 13.40
CA VAL A 154 4.99 -9.74 12.55
C VAL A 154 5.55 -8.53 13.30
N ASP A 155 6.84 -8.60 13.66
CA ASP A 155 7.49 -7.47 14.32
C ASP A 155 7.80 -6.37 13.30
N SER A 156 6.97 -5.32 13.33
CA SER A 156 7.18 -4.14 12.49
C SER A 156 8.52 -3.45 12.79
N ALA A 157 8.99 -3.41 14.04
CA ALA A 157 10.23 -2.73 14.42
C ALA A 157 11.46 -3.45 13.86
N ALA A 158 11.49 -4.78 13.97
CA ALA A 158 12.54 -5.60 13.36
C ALA A 158 12.61 -5.43 11.84
N PHE A 159 11.45 -5.35 11.16
CA PHE A 159 11.40 -5.11 9.72
C PHE A 159 12.06 -3.78 9.34
N HIS A 160 11.75 -2.69 10.05
CA HIS A 160 12.35 -1.37 9.80
C HIS A 160 13.84 -1.33 10.13
N GLN A 161 14.28 -2.02 11.19
CA GLN A 161 15.70 -2.09 11.55
C GLN A 161 16.50 -2.85 10.49
N ALA A 162 15.97 -3.97 9.97
CA ALA A 162 16.57 -4.72 8.88
C ALA A 162 16.61 -3.90 7.58
N ALA A 163 15.52 -3.22 7.21
CA ALA A 163 15.47 -2.35 6.03
C ALA A 163 16.51 -1.21 6.12
N ARG A 164 16.66 -0.60 7.29
CA ARG A 164 17.67 0.44 7.54
C ARG A 164 19.10 -0.07 7.42
N ALA A 165 19.38 -1.26 7.95
CA ALA A 165 20.70 -1.88 7.85
C ALA A 165 21.07 -2.15 6.38
N SER A 166 20.16 -2.72 5.58
CA SER A 166 20.37 -2.95 4.16
C SER A 166 20.57 -1.67 3.35
N ALA A 167 19.84 -0.60 3.65
CA ALA A 167 20.01 0.70 3.00
C ALA A 167 21.38 1.35 3.34
N SER A 168 21.85 1.21 4.58
CA SER A 168 23.17 1.71 4.99
C SER A 168 24.35 0.94 4.36
N ALA A 169 24.17 -0.36 4.12
CA ALA A 169 25.17 -1.18 3.42
C ALA A 169 25.27 -0.82 1.93
N ALA A 170 24.15 -0.47 1.29
CA ALA A 170 24.11 -0.06 -0.11
C ALA A 170 24.76 1.32 -0.36
N SER A 171 24.69 2.25 0.61
CA SER A 171 25.31 3.58 0.49
C SER A 171 26.82 3.60 0.80
N ALA A 172 27.33 2.60 1.53
CA ALA A 172 28.75 2.48 1.85
C ALA A 172 29.59 1.87 0.70
N GLY A 173 28.95 1.32 -0.34
CA GLY A 173 29.60 0.53 -1.39
C GLY A 173 29.85 1.25 -2.72
N SER A 174 29.66 2.57 -2.83
CA SER A 174 29.93 3.30 -4.09
C SER A 174 31.30 3.99 -4.03
N PRO A 175 32.37 3.46 -4.67
CA PRO A 175 33.58 4.21 -4.87
C PRO A 175 33.25 5.29 -5.91
N ARG A 176 33.36 6.57 -5.50
CA ARG A 176 33.36 7.68 -6.44
C ARG A 176 34.46 7.44 -7.49
N ALA A 177 34.06 7.25 -8.74
CA ALA A 177 34.91 7.39 -9.91
C ALA A 177 34.98 8.87 -10.32
#